data_AF-A0A7Y8GTC9-F1
#
_entry.id   AF-A0A7Y8GTC9-F1
#
_cell.length_a   1.000
_cell.length_b   1.000
_cell.length_c   1.000
_cell.angle_alpha   90.00
_cell.angle_beta   90.00
_cell.angle_gamma   90.00
#
_symmetry.space_group_name_H-M   'P 1'
#
loop_
_entity.id
_entity.type
_entity.pdbx_description
1 polymer ?
#
loop_
_entity_poly.entity_id
_entity_poly.type
_entity_poly.pdbx_seq_one_letter_code
_entity_poly.pdbx_strand_id
1 'polypeptide(L)'
;MIPTIARIIRGTLSPRSTARKTPSLKDIQVIRNALLQSVEDCDSAPAQRLRHKIAATQTAKELWMLRNDAYQLISQQHSQSAAAARINDLISAFEGWLEPSQLVRIK
;
A
#
# COMPACT_ATOMS: atom_id res chain seq x y z
N MET A 1 47.89 8.12 -25.31
CA MET A 1 46.61 8.81 -25.02
C MET A 1 45.60 7.76 -24.57
N ILE A 2 45.21 7.84 -23.29
CA ILE A 2 44.05 7.25 -22.57
C ILE A 2 43.50 5.87 -23.02
N PRO A 3 43.69 4.79 -22.23
CA PRO A 3 42.80 3.64 -22.29
C PRO A 3 41.56 3.87 -21.41
N THR A 4 40.37 3.76 -22.01
CA THR A 4 39.08 3.92 -21.34
C THR A 4 38.81 2.73 -20.42
N ILE A 5 38.89 2.96 -19.11
CA ILE A 5 38.57 1.96 -18.08
C ILE A 5 37.04 1.84 -17.98
N ALA A 6 36.51 0.72 -18.47
CA ALA A 6 35.13 0.32 -18.23
C ALA A 6 34.97 -0.16 -16.77
N ARG A 7 34.28 0.62 -15.94
CA ARG A 7 33.89 0.25 -14.58
C ARG A 7 32.62 -0.59 -14.63
N ILE A 8 32.75 -1.91 -14.55
CA ILE A 8 31.63 -2.82 -14.33
C ILE A 8 31.39 -2.90 -12.81
N ILE A 9 30.38 -2.20 -12.32
CA ILE A 9 29.93 -2.32 -10.93
C ILE A 9 29.06 -3.59 -10.86
N ARG A 10 29.68 -4.66 -10.35
CA ARG A 10 29.04 -5.94 -10.07
C ARG A 10 28.17 -5.78 -8.81
N GLY A 11 26.92 -5.35 -9.00
CA GLY A 11 25.92 -5.37 -7.93
C GLY A 11 25.61 -6.81 -7.55
N THR A 12 26.07 -7.23 -6.37
CA THR A 12 25.66 -8.49 -5.76
C THR A 12 24.17 -8.40 -5.42
N LEU A 13 23.32 -8.91 -6.32
CA LEU A 13 21.93 -9.20 -6.02
C LEU A 13 21.91 -10.36 -5.03
N SER A 14 21.94 -10.05 -3.73
CA SER A 14 21.61 -11.03 -2.71
C SER A 14 20.16 -11.48 -2.96
N PRO A 15 19.89 -12.80 -3.05
CA PRO A 15 18.52 -13.28 -3.09
C PRO A 15 17.91 -12.91 -1.74
N ARG A 16 16.97 -11.95 -1.76
CA ARG A 16 16.18 -11.59 -0.58
C ARG A 16 15.37 -12.83 -0.22
N SER A 17 15.91 -13.63 0.69
CA SER A 17 15.27 -14.82 1.21
C SER A 17 13.94 -14.41 1.85
N THR A 18 12.86 -14.65 1.11
CA THR A 18 11.48 -14.48 1.55
C THR A 18 11.15 -15.62 2.51
N ALA A 19 11.82 -15.67 3.66
CA ALA A 19 11.25 -16.37 4.80
C ALA A 19 9.91 -15.67 5.05
N ARG A 20 8.82 -16.41 4.84
CA ARG A 20 7.43 -15.95 4.93
C ARG A 20 7.19 -15.52 6.38
N LYS A 21 7.61 -14.30 6.73
CA LYS A 21 7.48 -13.74 8.07
C LYS A 21 5.99 -13.67 8.37
N THR A 22 5.57 -14.35 9.43
CA THR A 22 4.24 -14.13 9.99
C THR A 22 4.13 -12.66 10.36
N PRO A 23 3.13 -11.91 9.87
CA PRO A 23 2.99 -10.50 10.19
C PRO A 23 2.91 -10.30 11.69
N SER A 24 3.74 -9.41 12.23
CA SER A 24 3.56 -8.98 13.61
C SER A 24 2.36 -8.03 13.71
N LEU A 25 1.80 -7.89 14.91
CA LEU A 25 0.73 -6.90 15.15
C LEU A 25 1.19 -5.47 14.80
N LYS A 26 2.47 -5.16 14.98
CA LYS A 26 3.06 -3.87 14.63
C LYS A 26 3.03 -3.63 13.13
N ASP A 27 3.34 -4.66 12.33
CA ASP A 27 3.32 -4.57 10.88
C ASP A 27 1.89 -4.30 10.37
N ILE A 28 0.92 -5.04 10.87
CA ILE A 28 -0.50 -4.82 10.54
C ILE A 28 -0.95 -3.41 10.95
N GLN A 29 -0.51 -2.91 12.10
CA GLN A 29 -0.85 -1.55 12.54
C GLN A 29 -0.29 -0.48 11.60
N VAL A 30 0.92 -0.66 11.05
CA VAL A 30 1.50 0.27 10.07
C VAL A 30 0.63 0.34 8.82
N ILE A 31 0.25 -0.82 8.27
CA ILE A 31 -0.62 -0.92 7.08
C ILE A 31 -1.98 -0.28 7.36
N ARG A 32 -2.56 -0.58 8.53
CA ARG A 32 -3.83 -0.01 8.97
C ARG A 32 -3.77 1.52 9.04
N ASN A 33 -2.72 2.06 9.63
CA ASN A 33 -2.54 3.51 9.74
C ASN A 33 -2.40 4.16 8.36
N ALA A 34 -1.65 3.56 7.44
CA ALA A 34 -1.53 4.08 6.08
C ALA A 34 -2.91 4.17 5.39
N LEU A 35 -3.72 3.12 5.50
CA LEU A 35 -5.08 3.12 4.93
C LEU A 35 -6.01 4.13 5.61
N LEU A 36 -5.95 4.28 6.94
CA LEU A 36 -6.73 5.30 7.66
C LEU A 36 -6.34 6.72 7.24
N GLN A 37 -5.05 6.99 7.07
CA GLN A 37 -4.54 8.28 6.61
C GLN A 37 -5.03 8.63 5.20
N SER A 38 -5.15 7.64 4.31
CA SER A 38 -5.65 7.89 2.94
C SER A 38 -7.08 8.44 2.88
N VAL A 39 -7.88 8.21 3.92
CA VAL A 39 -9.29 8.62 4.04
C VAL A 39 -9.51 9.59 5.22
N GLU A 40 -8.45 10.20 5.76
CA GLU A 40 -8.56 10.98 7.00
C GLU A 40 -9.43 12.23 6.87
N ASP A 41 -9.41 12.86 5.69
CA ASP A 41 -10.18 14.05 5.32
C ASP A 41 -11.59 13.71 4.79
N CYS A 42 -11.97 12.42 4.79
CA CYS A 42 -13.29 12.00 4.36
C CYS A 42 -14.29 12.02 5.54
N ASP A 43 -15.16 13.02 5.66
CA ASP A 43 -16.00 13.22 6.86
C ASP A 43 -17.44 12.71 6.75
N SER A 44 -17.72 11.92 5.72
CA SER A 44 -19.05 11.34 5.50
C SER A 44 -19.36 10.17 6.46
N ALA A 45 -20.64 9.91 6.72
CA ALA A 45 -21.06 8.74 7.51
C ALA A 45 -20.55 7.40 6.92
N PRO A 46 -20.50 7.20 5.60
CA PRO A 46 -19.79 6.06 4.99
C PRO A 46 -18.30 5.99 5.33
N ALA A 47 -17.60 7.13 5.40
CA ALA A 47 -16.19 7.17 5.76
C ALA A 47 -15.95 6.81 7.24
N GLN A 48 -16.82 7.23 8.15
CA GLN A 48 -16.83 6.77 9.55
C GLN A 48 -16.95 5.23 9.62
N ARG A 49 -17.90 4.65 8.87
CA ARG A 49 -18.06 3.18 8.81
C ARG A 49 -16.81 2.49 8.25
N LEU A 50 -16.20 3.05 7.20
CA LEU A 50 -14.97 2.50 6.65
C LEU A 50 -13.83 2.53 7.68
N ARG A 51 -13.65 3.64 8.41
CA ARG A 51 -12.63 3.74 9.48
C ARG A 51 -12.84 2.65 10.55
N HIS A 52 -14.08 2.39 10.96
CA HIS A 52 -14.38 1.30 11.89
C HIS A 52 -14.03 -0.08 11.32
N LYS A 53 -14.35 -0.35 10.04
CA LYS A 53 -13.95 -1.60 9.37
C LYS A 53 -12.43 -1.77 9.33
N ILE A 54 -11.71 -0.72 8.96
CA ILE A 54 -10.24 -0.71 8.92
C ILE A 54 -9.66 -1.01 10.31
N ALA A 55 -10.21 -0.40 11.36
CA ALA A 55 -9.78 -0.63 12.74
C ALA A 55 -10.00 -2.08 13.21
N ALA A 56 -11.13 -2.70 12.84
CA ALA A 56 -11.48 -4.06 13.23
C ALA A 56 -10.71 -5.14 12.44
N THR A 57 -10.17 -4.80 11.27
CA THR A 57 -9.51 -5.77 10.37
C THR A 57 -8.12 -6.14 10.86
N GLN A 58 -7.78 -7.44 10.83
CA GLN A 58 -6.54 -7.97 11.42
C GLN A 58 -5.53 -8.48 10.40
N THR A 59 -5.91 -8.59 9.11
CA THR A 59 -5.01 -9.11 8.07
C THR A 59 -4.73 -8.07 6.98
N ALA A 60 -3.52 -8.08 6.45
CA ALA A 60 -3.14 -7.20 5.33
C ALA A 60 -4.00 -7.43 4.08
N LYS A 61 -4.41 -8.68 3.82
CA LYS A 61 -5.28 -9.03 2.69
C LYS A 61 -6.65 -8.38 2.80
N GLU A 62 -7.30 -8.48 3.97
CA GLU A 62 -8.60 -7.85 4.19
C GLU A 62 -8.49 -6.32 4.16
N LEU A 63 -7.42 -5.74 4.73
CA LEU A 63 -7.15 -4.30 4.62
C LEU A 63 -7.04 -3.86 3.15
N TRP A 64 -6.39 -4.67 2.31
CA TRP A 64 -6.26 -4.37 0.87
C TRP A 64 -7.58 -4.50 0.10
N MET A 65 -8.53 -5.32 0.57
CA MET A 65 -9.87 -5.37 -0.01
C MET A 65 -10.65 -4.08 0.26
N LEU A 66 -10.43 -3.45 1.42
CA LEU A 66 -11.03 -2.16 1.78
C LEU A 66 -10.52 -0.98 0.95
N ARG A 67 -9.44 -1.16 0.16
CA ARG A 67 -8.94 -0.12 -0.77
C ARG A 67 -10.00 0.32 -1.77
N ASN A 68 -10.91 -0.58 -2.17
CA ASN A 68 -11.96 -0.27 -3.13
C ASN A 68 -13.00 0.67 -2.49
N ASP A 69 -13.41 0.39 -1.25
CA ASP A 69 -14.29 1.27 -0.49
C ASP A 69 -13.62 2.64 -0.28
N ALA A 70 -12.33 2.66 0.06
CA ALA A 70 -11.55 3.89 0.18
C ALA A 70 -11.51 4.68 -1.15
N TYR A 71 -11.22 4.00 -2.26
CA TYR A 71 -11.21 4.62 -3.59
C TYR A 71 -12.54 5.27 -3.94
N GLN A 72 -13.65 4.57 -3.71
CA GLN A 72 -14.99 5.10 -3.98
C GLN A 72 -15.29 6.34 -3.13
N LEU A 73 -14.95 6.30 -1.84
CA LEU A 73 -15.17 7.43 -0.94
C LEU A 73 -14.34 8.66 -1.33
N ILE A 74 -13.04 8.48 -1.57
CA ILE A 74 -12.16 9.58 -1.99
C ILE A 74 -12.61 10.13 -3.35
N SER A 75 -13.05 9.27 -4.27
CA SER A 75 -13.55 9.68 -5.59
C SER A 75 -14.82 10.53 -5.49
N GLN A 76 -15.74 10.16 -4.59
CA GLN A 76 -17.00 10.89 -4.37
C GLN A 76 -16.78 12.24 -3.70
N GLN A 77 -15.82 12.33 -2.78
CA GLN A 77 -15.59 13.55 -2.01
C GLN A 77 -14.59 14.51 -2.67
N HIS A 78 -13.61 13.98 -3.40
CA HIS A 78 -12.56 14.78 -4.03
C HIS A 78 -12.58 14.62 -5.55
N SER A 79 -11.94 13.57 -6.06
CA SER A 79 -11.89 13.23 -7.48
C SER A 79 -11.31 11.83 -7.68
N GLN A 80 -11.57 11.24 -8.84
CA GLN A 80 -10.98 9.95 -9.22
C GLN A 80 -9.44 10.02 -9.26
N SER A 81 -8.88 11.12 -9.73
CA SER A 81 -7.42 11.32 -9.78
C SER A 81 -6.80 11.34 -8.37
N ALA A 82 -7.44 12.02 -7.42
CA ALA A 82 -7.00 12.04 -6.03
C ALA A 82 -7.10 10.64 -5.39
N ALA A 83 -8.19 9.91 -5.68
CA ALA A 83 -8.35 8.55 -5.21
C ALA A 83 -7.29 7.61 -5.77
N ALA A 84 -7.02 7.67 -7.09
CA ALA A 84 -6.00 6.86 -7.74
C ALA A 84 -4.60 7.14 -7.16
N ALA A 85 -4.24 8.41 -6.97
CA ALA A 85 -2.96 8.80 -6.36
C ALA A 85 -2.80 8.19 -4.96
N ARG A 86 -3.78 8.40 -4.07
CA ARG A 86 -3.71 7.90 -2.69
C ARG A 86 -3.67 6.38 -2.61
N ILE A 87 -4.49 5.68 -3.40
CA ILE A 87 -4.48 4.20 -3.41
C ILE A 87 -3.17 3.66 -4.01
N ASN A 88 -2.60 4.34 -5.00
CA ASN A 88 -1.31 3.96 -5.56
C ASN A 88 -0.17 4.16 -4.55
N ASP A 89 -0.23 5.21 -3.72
CA ASP A 89 0.76 5.45 -2.66
C ASP A 89 0.70 4.36 -1.57
N LEU A 90 -0.49 3.81 -1.31
CA LEU A 90 -0.65 2.69 -0.37
C LEU A 90 0.09 1.43 -0.82
N ILE A 91 0.32 1.20 -2.11
CA ILE A 91 0.95 -0.04 -2.62
C ILE A 91 2.24 -0.35 -1.87
N SER A 92 3.10 0.66 -1.66
CA SER A 92 4.37 0.53 -0.94
C SER A 92 4.22 0.02 0.49
N ALA A 93 3.10 0.35 1.17
CA ALA A 93 2.81 -0.15 2.51
C ALA A 93 2.36 -1.62 2.51
N PHE A 94 1.80 -2.10 1.41
CA PHE A 94 1.35 -3.49 1.24
C PHE A 94 2.38 -4.39 0.53
N GLU A 95 3.48 -3.84 0.01
CA GLU A 95 4.58 -4.60 -0.56
C GLU A 95 5.18 -5.59 0.46
N GLY A 96 5.39 -6.83 0.03
CA GLY A 96 5.88 -7.90 0.89
C GLY A 96 4.80 -8.55 1.79
N TRP A 97 3.60 -8.00 1.86
CA TRP A 97 2.44 -8.58 2.55
C TRP A 97 1.46 -9.28 1.61
N LEU A 98 1.47 -8.87 0.35
CA LEU A 98 0.64 -9.41 -0.72
C LEU A 98 1.49 -9.80 -1.90
N GLU A 99 0.95 -10.70 -2.71
CA GLU A 99 1.58 -11.05 -3.98
C GLU A 99 1.60 -9.82 -4.89
N PRO A 100 2.70 -9.55 -5.63
CA PRO A 100 2.80 -8.37 -6.50
C PRO A 100 1.67 -8.26 -7.53
N SER A 101 1.12 -9.40 -7.96
CA SER A 101 -0.04 -9.45 -8.87
C SER A 101 -1.33 -8.87 -8.27
N GLN A 102 -1.43 -8.80 -6.94
CA GLN A 102 -2.56 -8.21 -6.24
C GLN A 102 -2.39 -6.69 -6.04
N LEU A 103 -1.16 -6.18 -6.10
CA LEU A 103 -0.78 -4.79 -5.91
C LEU A 103 -0.86 -4.00 -7.23
N VAL A 104 -2.06 -3.98 -7.81
CA VAL A 104 -2.30 -3.33 -9.10
C VAL A 104 -2.47 -1.82 -8.92
N ARG A 105 -1.73 -1.04 -9.70
CA ARG A 105 -1.91 0.42 -9.79
C ARG A 105 -3.19 0.77 -10.53
N ILE A 106 -3.89 1.78 -10.01
CA ILE A 106 -5.03 2.39 -10.67
C ILE A 106 -4.50 3.41 -11.70
N LYS A 107 -5.03 3.35 -12.92
CA LYS A 107 -4.68 4.23 -14.04
C LYS A 107 -5.54 5.48 -14.06
#